data_AF-A0A3Q9FNC8-F1
#
_entry.id   AF-A0A3Q9FNC8-F1
#
_cell.length_a   1.000
_cell.length_b   1.000
_cell.length_c   1.000
_cell.angle_alpha   90.00
_cell.angle_beta   90.00
_cell.angle_gamma   90.00
#
_symmetry.space_group_name_H-M   'P 1'
#
loop_
_entity.id
_entity.type
_entity.pdbx_description
1 polymer ?
#
loop_
_entity_poly.entity_id
_entity_poly.type
_entity_poly.pdbx_seq_one_letter_code
_entity_poly.pdbx_strand_id
1 'polypeptide(L)' 'MYKKIVFLSLSFLLSVQGLYAQCAMCRATVENNISSGASSVGAGLNTGIIYLMTMPYILIAAIVYLWYRKTQKEKASLA' A
#
# COMPACT_ATOMS: atom_id res chain seq x y z
N MET A 1 -24.88 8.76 29.75
CA MET A 1 -24.04 9.23 28.61
C MET A 1 -23.19 8.11 28.01
N TYR A 2 -22.56 7.24 28.82
CA TYR A 2 -21.73 6.11 28.33
C TYR A 2 -22.45 5.17 27.35
N LYS A 3 -23.75 4.87 27.53
CA LYS A 3 -24.51 4.02 26.59
C LYS A 3 -24.61 4.60 25.17
N LYS A 4 -24.72 5.92 25.03
CA LYS A 4 -24.76 6.59 23.72
C LYS A 4 -23.38 6.59 23.06
N ILE A 5 -22.32 6.78 23.87
CA ILE A 5 -20.93 6.73 23.40
C ILE A 5 -20.56 5.32 22.94
N VAL A 6 -20.95 4.29 23.69
CA VAL A 6 -20.76 2.88 23.31
C VAL A 6 -21.53 2.54 22.04
N PHE A 7 -22.78 3.00 21.91
CA PHE A 7 -23.57 2.79 20.69
C PHE A 7 -22.97 3.48 19.47
N LEU A 8 -22.51 4.73 19.60
CA LEU A 8 -21.85 5.46 18.51
C LEU A 8 -20.52 4.82 18.10
N SER A 9 -19.73 4.38 19.07
CA SER A 9 -18.45 3.69 18.84
C SER A 9 -18.67 2.36 18.11
N LEU A 10 -19.67 1.58 18.53
CA LEU A 10 -20.00 0.32 17.88
C LEU A 10 -20.52 0.52 16.45
N SER A 11 -21.35 1.54 16.23
CA SER A 11 -21.84 1.89 14.89
C SER A 11 -20.72 2.39 13.96
N PHE A 12 -19.72 3.07 14.48
CA PHE A 12 -18.55 3.52 13.71
C PHE A 12 -17.61 2.36 13.36
N LEU A 13 -17.41 1.41 14.26
CA LEU A 13 -16.61 0.21 13.97
C LEU A 13 -17.27 -0.68 12.88
N LEU A 14 -18.60 -0.73 12.86
CA LEU A 14 -19.35 -1.48 11.85
C LEU A 14 -19.34 -0.82 10.46
N SER A 15 -19.10 0.49 10.34
CA SER A 15 -19.05 1.19 9.05
C SER A 15 -17.71 1.11 8.33
N VAL A 16 -16.64 0.65 9.00
CA VAL A 16 -15.27 0.57 8.45
C VAL A 16 -15.03 -0.70 7.60
N GLN A 17 -16.04 -1.58 7.47
CA GLN A 17 -15.92 -2.87 6.76
C GLN A 17 -15.59 -2.75 5.26
N GLY A 18 -15.68 -1.55 4.67
CA GLY A 18 -15.43 -1.30 3.24
C GLY A 18 -14.10 -0.64 2.88
N LEU A 19 -13.22 -0.33 3.83
CA LEU A 19 -12.01 0.47 3.54
C LEU A 19 -10.85 -0.33 2.92
N TYR A 20 -10.88 -1.66 2.97
CA TYR A 20 -9.79 -2.52 2.53
C TYR A 20 -9.86 -2.99 1.07
N ALA A 21 -10.85 -2.53 0.28
CA ALA A 21 -11.03 -2.96 -1.12
C ALA A 21 -11.14 -1.81 -2.14
N GLN A 22 -11.08 -0.54 -1.72
CA GLN A 22 -11.29 0.57 -2.65
C GLN A 22 -10.11 0.84 -3.60
N CYS A 23 -8.92 0.30 -3.32
CA CYS A 23 -7.78 0.41 -4.24
C CYS A 23 -8.04 -0.31 -5.58
N ALA A 24 -8.74 -1.45 -5.55
CA ALA A 24 -9.07 -2.21 -6.76
C ALA A 24 -10.27 -1.61 -7.52
N MET A 25 -11.22 -1.00 -6.80
CA MET A 25 -12.41 -0.39 -7.42
C MET A 25 -12.06 0.91 -8.15
N CYS A 26 -11.26 1.79 -7.54
CA CYS A 26 -10.79 3.01 -8.20
C CYS A 26 -9.94 2.66 -9.44
N ARG A 27 -9.11 1.62 -9.36
CA ARG A 27 -8.31 1.13 -10.49
C ARG A 27 -9.18 0.54 -11.59
N ALA A 28 -10.17 -0.30 -11.26
CA ALA A 28 -11.08 -0.91 -12.23
C ALA A 28 -12.00 0.12 -12.91
N THR A 29 -12.45 1.15 -12.19
CA THR A 29 -13.21 2.26 -12.79
C THR A 29 -12.35 3.02 -13.80
N VAL A 30 -11.08 3.32 -13.48
CA VAL A 30 -10.17 4.00 -14.41
C VAL A 30 -9.84 3.12 -15.62
N GLU A 31 -9.59 1.83 -15.44
CA GLU A 31 -9.38 0.87 -16.54
C GLU A 31 -10.61 0.79 -17.47
N ASN A 32 -11.84 0.77 -16.94
CA ASN A 32 -13.07 0.79 -17.76
C ASN A 32 -13.29 2.09 -18.54
N ASN A 33 -12.85 3.24 -18.01
CA ASN A 33 -12.94 4.52 -18.71
C ASN A 33 -11.97 4.57 -19.92
N ILE A 34 -10.83 3.89 -19.85
CA ILE A 34 -9.87 3.76 -20.96
C ILE A 34 -10.46 2.89 -22.09
N SER A 35 -11.14 1.79 -21.75
CA SER A 35 -11.84 0.91 -22.71
C SER A 35 -12.95 1.63 -23.50
N SER A 36 -13.49 2.71 -22.94
CA SER A 36 -14.63 3.46 -23.49
C SER A 36 -14.22 4.62 -24.42
N GLY A 37 -12.93 4.74 -24.77
CA GLY A 37 -12.44 5.70 -25.78
C GLY A 37 -11.79 6.98 -25.23
N ALA A 38 -11.63 7.12 -23.91
CA ALA A 38 -10.86 8.21 -23.30
C ALA A 38 -9.36 7.84 -23.17
N SER A 39 -8.69 7.71 -24.32
CA SER A 39 -7.34 7.11 -24.43
C SER A 39 -6.18 7.94 -23.83
N SER A 40 -6.40 9.17 -23.38
CA SER A 40 -5.34 10.04 -22.83
C SER A 40 -4.96 9.74 -21.37
N VAL A 41 -5.80 9.02 -20.63
CA VAL A 41 -5.57 8.70 -19.20
C VAL A 41 -4.85 7.35 -19.01
N GLY A 42 -4.80 6.49 -20.03
CA GLY A 42 -4.27 5.13 -19.94
C GLY A 42 -2.79 4.93 -20.31
N ALA A 43 -2.17 5.87 -21.01
CA ALA A 43 -0.81 5.70 -21.55
C ALA A 43 0.31 5.63 -20.48
N GLY A 44 0.07 6.16 -19.27
CA GLY A 44 1.05 6.18 -18.17
C GLY A 44 0.90 5.07 -17.13
N LEU A 45 -0.08 4.17 -17.28
CA LEU A 45 -0.49 3.25 -16.20
C LEU A 45 0.50 2.11 -15.97
N ASN A 46 1.12 1.55 -17.04
CA ASN A 46 2.15 0.51 -16.92
C ASN A 46 3.38 1.04 -16.14
N THR A 47 3.77 2.28 -16.43
CA THR A 47 4.82 2.99 -15.68
C THR A 47 4.44 3.21 -14.22
N GLY A 48 3.18 3.57 -13.95
CA GLY A 48 2.66 3.71 -12.59
C GLY A 48 2.67 2.41 -11.79
N ILE A 49 2.31 1.28 -12.40
CA ILE A 49 2.33 -0.05 -11.76
C ILE A 49 3.78 -0.45 -11.43
N ILE A 50 4.71 -0.28 -12.36
CA ILE A 50 6.13 -0.57 -12.12
C ILE A 50 6.68 0.35 -11.02
N TYR A 51 6.33 1.63 -11.00
CA TYR A 51 6.75 2.56 -9.96
C TYR A 51 6.26 2.16 -8.55
N LEU A 52 4.98 1.80 -8.43
CA LEU A 52 4.39 1.37 -7.16
C LEU A 52 4.93 0.02 -6.69
N MET A 53 5.18 -0.92 -7.62
CA MET A 53 5.80 -2.20 -7.30
C MET A 53 7.29 -2.07 -6.96
N THR A 54 8.00 -1.07 -7.50
CA THR A 54 9.44 -0.88 -7.24
C THR A 54 9.71 -0.50 -5.77
N MET A 55 8.82 0.28 -5.15
CA MET A 55 8.97 0.73 -3.76
C MET A 55 9.16 -0.40 -2.72
N PRO A 56 8.31 -1.45 -2.66
CA PRO A 56 8.52 -2.54 -1.72
C PRO A 56 9.83 -3.30 -1.96
N TYR A 57 10.28 -3.46 -3.21
CA TYR A 57 11.56 -4.13 -3.49
C TYR A 57 12.77 -3.33 -2.99
N ILE A 58 12.78 -2.00 -3.20
CA ILE A 58 13.84 -1.12 -2.68
C ILE A 58 13.87 -1.15 -1.16
N LEU A 59 12.70 -1.10 -0.52
CA LEU A 59 12.58 -1.11 0.94
C LEU A 59 13.14 -2.42 1.54
N ILE A 60 12.81 -3.57 0.94
CA ILE A 60 13.37 -4.87 1.36
C ILE A 60 14.89 -4.89 1.16
N ALA A 61 15.39 -4.45 0.01
CA ALA A 61 16.82 -4.42 -0.27
C ALA A 61 17.60 -3.54 0.74
N ALA A 62 17.05 -2.38 1.11
CA ALA A 62 17.65 -1.50 2.11
C ALA A 62 17.71 -2.16 3.50
N ILE A 63 16.62 -2.81 3.94
CA ILE A 63 16.58 -3.53 5.22
C ILE A 63 17.64 -4.64 5.24
N VAL A 64 17.68 -5.48 4.20
CA VAL A 64 18.65 -6.58 4.10
C VAL A 64 20.08 -6.04 4.12
N TYR A 65 20.37 -4.96 3.39
CA TYR A 65 21.68 -4.34 3.36
C TYR A 65 22.11 -3.79 4.73
N LEU A 66 21.23 -3.07 5.43
CA LEU A 66 21.52 -2.54 6.76
C LEU A 66 21.73 -3.66 7.79
N TRP A 67 20.91 -4.70 7.73
CA TRP A 67 21.04 -5.86 8.61
C TRP A 67 22.35 -6.63 8.36
N TYR A 68 22.71 -6.84 7.10
CA TYR A 68 23.99 -7.45 6.74
C TYR A 68 25.17 -6.63 7.26
N ARG A 69 25.16 -5.30 7.03
CA ARG A 69 26.23 -4.41 7.51
C ARG A 69 26.36 -4.40 9.04
N LYS A 70 25.24 -4.44 9.77
CA LYS A 70 25.24 -4.55 11.24
C LYS A 70 25.88 -5.87 11.67
N THR A 71 25.43 -6.98 11.09
CA THR A 71 25.93 -8.32 11.41
C THR A 71 27.43 -8.46 11.17
N GLN A 72 27.96 -7.87 10.09
CA GLN A 72 29.39 -7.90 9.81
C GLN A 72 30.22 -7.09 10.81
N LYS A 73 29.71 -5.94 11.27
CA LYS A 73 30.36 -5.15 12.34
C LYS A 73 30.36 -5.88 13.68
N GLU A 74 29.26 -6.53 14.02
CA GLU A 74 29.17 -7.35 15.25
C GLU A 74 30.14 -8.54 15.20
N LYS A 75 30.21 -9.25 14.06
CA LYS A 75 31.18 -10.33 13.86
C LYS A 75 32.64 -9.87 13.96
N ALA A 76 32.96 -8.68 13.41
CA ALA A 76 34.31 -8.11 13.50
C ALA A 76 34.67 -7.58 14.89
N SER A 77 33.69 -7.26 15.74
CA SER A 77 33.91 -6.82 17.13
C SER A 77 34.00 -7.97 18.14
N LEU A 78 33.55 -9.17 17.74
CA LEU A 78 33.56 -10.39 18.56
C LEU A 78 34.76 -11.32 18.24
N ALA A 79 35.55 -10.97 17.22
CA ALA A 79 36.81 -11.62 16.86
C ALA A 79 37.99 -10.77 17.33
#